data_AF-A0A7X1JD35-F1
#
_entry.id   AF-A0A7X1JD35-F1
#
_cell.length_a   1.000
_cell.length_b   1.000
_cell.length_c   1.000
_cell.angle_alpha   90.00
_cell.angle_beta   90.00
_cell.angle_gamma   90.00
#
_symmetry.space_group_name_H-M   'P 1'
#
loop_
_entity.id
_entity.type
_entity.pdbx_description
1 polymer ?
#
loop_
_entity_poly.entity_id
_entity_poly.type
_entity_poly.pdbx_seq_one_letter_code
_entity_poly.pdbx_strand_id
1 'polypeptide(L)'
;MPAELWDKQVGLLMRDYPYDSVMAARVLGQGYAYLLTAMNHRGESLGLAPSKLVDIGVHTIILDTVAYAELCEKFNGGHFLHHVPKIDIKNDGSVMKTAHIVTADGWEIDLPLWADAAECGPCHPGNDSH
;
A
#
# COMPACT_ATOMS: atom_id res chain seq x y z
N MET A 1 -9.75 9.88 -8.06
CA MET A 1 -8.53 10.36 -8.74
C MET A 1 -8.80 10.47 -10.23
N PRO A 2 -8.19 11.40 -10.99
CA PRO A 2 -8.35 11.46 -12.45
C PRO A 2 -7.89 10.15 -13.11
N ALA A 3 -8.62 9.69 -14.13
CA ALA A 3 -8.31 8.43 -14.82
C ALA A 3 -6.91 8.43 -15.46
N GLU A 4 -6.50 9.56 -16.05
CA GLU A 4 -5.17 9.71 -16.65
C GLU A 4 -4.02 9.53 -15.64
N LEU A 5 -4.20 10.03 -14.41
CA LEU A 5 -3.20 9.84 -13.35
C LEU A 5 -3.13 8.37 -12.91
N TRP A 6 -4.29 7.71 -12.79
CA TRP A 6 -4.36 6.27 -12.51
C TRP A 6 -3.61 5.47 -13.57
N ASP A 7 -3.94 5.68 -14.85
CA ASP A 7 -3.35 4.95 -15.97
C ASP A 7 -1.84 5.18 -16.07
N LYS A 8 -1.39 6.42 -15.83
CA LYS A 8 0.04 6.75 -15.75
C LYS A 8 0.74 5.94 -14.68
N GLN A 9 0.20 5.89 -13.46
CA GLN A 9 0.84 5.19 -12.34
C GLN A 9 0.79 3.66 -12.48
N VAL A 10 -0.29 3.11 -13.05
CA VAL A 10 -0.34 1.69 -13.47
C VAL A 10 0.75 1.42 -14.50
N GLY A 11 0.91 2.28 -15.51
CA GLY A 11 1.96 2.16 -16.51
C GLY A 11 3.37 2.24 -15.92
N LEU A 12 3.60 3.08 -14.90
CA LEU A 12 4.87 3.15 -14.18
C LEU A 12 5.18 1.84 -13.43
N LEU A 13 4.19 1.27 -12.74
CA LEU A 13 4.35 -0.04 -12.08
C LEU A 13 4.69 -1.15 -13.08
N MET A 14 4.02 -1.21 -14.23
CA MET A 14 4.30 -2.19 -15.28
C MET A 14 5.69 -1.99 -15.92
N ARG A 15 6.18 -0.75 -15.98
CA ARG A 15 7.51 -0.44 -16.51
C ARG A 15 8.62 -0.89 -15.55
N ASP A 16 8.44 -0.64 -14.26
CA ASP A 16 9.49 -0.80 -13.25
C ASP A 16 9.47 -2.19 -12.58
N TYR A 17 8.34 -2.90 -12.65
CA TYR A 17 8.14 -4.21 -12.03
C TYR A 17 7.55 -5.20 -13.04
N PRO A 18 7.78 -6.51 -12.89
CA PRO A 18 7.26 -7.54 -13.80
C PRO A 18 5.77 -7.81 -13.55
N TYR A 19 4.94 -6.77 -13.57
CA TYR A 19 3.50 -6.83 -13.35
C TYR A 19 2.75 -6.68 -14.67
N ASP A 20 1.67 -7.44 -14.82
CA ASP A 20 0.63 -7.10 -15.78
C ASP A 20 -0.24 -5.94 -15.24
N SER A 21 -1.16 -5.45 -16.07
CA SER A 21 -2.03 -4.33 -15.71
C SER A 21 -2.94 -4.65 -14.52
N VAL A 22 -3.31 -5.93 -14.33
CA VAL A 22 -4.19 -6.36 -13.23
C VAL A 22 -3.44 -6.30 -11.90
N MET A 23 -2.24 -6.88 -11.82
CA MET A 23 -1.40 -6.83 -10.63
C MET A 23 -0.98 -5.39 -10.31
N ALA A 24 -0.58 -4.60 -11.32
CA ALA A 24 -0.22 -3.20 -11.14
C ALA A 24 -1.39 -2.38 -10.57
N ALA A 25 -2.61 -2.55 -11.10
CA ALA A 25 -3.81 -1.89 -10.58
C ALA A 25 -4.12 -2.29 -9.13
N ARG A 26 -3.99 -3.58 -8.78
CA ARG A 26 -4.19 -4.07 -7.40
C ARG A 26 -3.18 -3.46 -6.42
N VAL A 27 -1.89 -3.49 -6.77
CA VAL A 27 -0.81 -2.89 -5.97
C VAL A 27 -1.00 -1.38 -5.80
N LEU A 28 -1.32 -0.66 -6.89
CA LEU A 28 -1.57 0.78 -6.85
C LEU A 28 -2.74 1.12 -5.92
N GLY A 29 -3.84 0.36 -6.02
CA GLY A 29 -5.03 0.54 -5.19
C GLY A 29 -4.71 0.39 -3.69
N GLN A 30 -3.98 -0.66 -3.30
CA GLN A 30 -3.59 -0.87 -1.91
C GLN A 30 -2.60 0.21 -1.41
N GLY A 31 -1.71 0.72 -2.28
CA GLY A 31 -0.83 1.84 -1.97
C GLY A 31 -1.60 3.13 -1.64
N TYR A 32 -2.65 3.45 -2.43
CA TYR A 32 -3.55 4.57 -2.13
C TYR A 32 -4.32 4.37 -0.83
N ALA A 33 -4.87 3.19 -0.60
CA ALA A 33 -5.60 2.87 0.64
C ALA A 33 -4.70 3.08 1.87
N TYR A 34 -3.45 2.60 1.84
CA TYR A 34 -2.48 2.83 2.91
C TYR A 34 -2.20 4.33 3.13
N LEU A 35 -1.89 5.09 2.06
CA LEU A 35 -1.55 6.51 2.18
C LEU A 35 -2.72 7.33 2.73
N LEU A 36 -3.95 7.07 2.25
CA LEU A 36 -5.14 7.79 2.70
C LEU A 36 -5.45 7.47 4.17
N THR A 37 -5.33 6.21 4.60
CA THR A 37 -5.45 5.83 6.01
C THR A 37 -4.36 6.48 6.87
N ALA A 38 -3.11 6.53 6.38
CA ALA A 38 -2.02 7.18 7.11
C ALA A 38 -2.23 8.70 7.29
N MET A 39 -2.81 9.36 6.29
CA MET A 39 -3.19 10.77 6.38
C MET A 39 -4.38 10.97 7.33
N ASN A 40 -5.39 10.08 7.28
CA ASN A 40 -6.59 10.14 8.13
C ASN A 40 -6.24 10.05 9.62
N HIS A 41 -5.28 9.19 9.97
CA HIS A 41 -4.82 8.96 11.35
C HIS A 41 -3.56 9.76 11.73
N ARG A 42 -3.25 10.85 11.01
CA ARG A 42 -2.05 11.64 11.27
C ARG A 42 -2.07 12.20 12.69
N GLY A 43 -1.04 11.87 13.47
CA GLY A 43 -0.86 12.35 14.85
C GLY A 43 -1.27 11.36 15.93
N GLU A 44 -1.88 10.23 15.57
CA GLU A 44 -2.32 9.20 16.52
C GLU A 44 -1.23 8.19 16.90
N SER A 45 -0.05 8.26 16.27
CA SER A 45 1.11 7.39 16.58
C SER A 45 0.82 5.89 16.51
N LEU A 46 -0.06 5.46 15.58
CA LEU A 46 -0.52 4.05 15.47
C LEU A 46 0.55 3.05 15.01
N GLY A 47 1.68 3.53 14.45
CA GLY A 47 2.76 2.70 13.95
C GLY A 47 2.41 1.95 12.66
N LEU A 48 1.73 2.63 11.72
CA LEU A 48 1.29 2.04 10.46
C LEU A 48 2.47 1.60 9.58
N ALA A 49 2.39 0.38 9.04
CA ALA A 49 3.42 -0.21 8.20
C ALA A 49 2.76 -0.97 7.03
N PRO A 50 3.16 -0.71 5.77
CA PRO A 50 2.71 -1.49 4.63
C PRO A 50 3.45 -2.83 4.57
N SER A 51 2.90 -3.81 3.85
CA SER A 51 3.67 -4.98 3.41
C SER A 51 4.67 -4.59 2.31
N LYS A 52 5.56 -5.50 1.92
CA LYS A 52 6.50 -5.26 0.82
C LYS A 52 5.80 -4.91 -0.51
N LEU A 53 4.72 -5.59 -0.87
CA LEU A 53 4.01 -5.33 -2.12
C LEU A 53 3.22 -4.02 -2.07
N VAL A 54 2.63 -3.69 -0.92
CA VAL A 54 1.91 -2.42 -0.74
C VAL A 54 2.89 -1.25 -0.75
N ASP A 55 4.08 -1.41 -0.16
CA ASP A 55 5.13 -0.37 -0.14
C ASP A 55 5.61 -0.01 -1.56
N ILE A 56 5.65 -0.97 -2.49
CA ILE A 56 5.91 -0.69 -3.91
C ILE A 56 4.88 0.29 -4.49
N GLY A 57 3.58 0.05 -4.23
CA GLY A 57 2.51 0.96 -4.65
C GLY A 57 2.65 2.34 -4.01
N VAL A 58 2.97 2.39 -2.71
CA VAL A 58 3.24 3.63 -1.99
C VAL A 58 4.40 4.41 -2.63
N HIS A 59 5.51 3.75 -2.97
CA HIS A 59 6.66 4.40 -3.62
C HIS A 59 6.30 4.92 -5.00
N THR A 60 5.56 4.17 -5.82
CA THR A 60 5.10 4.66 -7.13
C THR A 60 4.31 5.97 -7.00
N ILE A 61 3.44 6.07 -6.00
CA ILE A 61 2.63 7.28 -5.77
C ILE A 61 3.52 8.44 -5.32
N ILE A 62 4.42 8.21 -4.36
CA ILE A 62 5.30 9.25 -3.80
C ILE A 62 6.29 9.80 -4.83
N LEU A 63 6.80 8.94 -5.73
CA LEU A 63 7.78 9.34 -6.75
C LEU A 63 7.19 10.30 -7.81
N ASP A 64 5.88 10.28 -8.02
CA ASP A 64 5.18 11.33 -8.77
C ASP A 64 4.91 12.54 -7.87
N THR A 65 6.00 13.24 -7.52
CA THR A 65 6.01 14.25 -6.45
C THR A 65 4.98 15.38 -6.61
N VAL A 66 4.61 15.75 -7.84
CA VAL A 66 3.55 16.74 -8.09
C VAL A 66 2.20 16.18 -7.65
N ALA A 67 1.82 14.99 -8.15
CA ALA A 67 0.57 14.34 -7.77
C ALA A 67 0.54 14.00 -6.27
N TYR A 68 1.67 13.61 -5.69
CA TYR A 68 1.75 13.32 -4.26
C TYR A 68 1.58 14.55 -3.37
N ALA A 69 2.16 15.70 -3.76
CA ALA A 69 1.95 16.96 -3.07
C ALA A 69 0.47 17.39 -3.12
N GLU A 70 -0.18 17.26 -4.29
CA GLU A 70 -1.62 17.53 -4.43
C GLU A 70 -2.49 16.57 -3.61
N LEU A 71 -2.11 15.29 -3.52
CA LEU A 71 -2.79 14.31 -2.68
C LEU A 71 -2.71 14.71 -1.19
N CYS A 72 -1.52 15.08 -0.72
CA CYS A 72 -1.29 15.56 0.63
C CYS A 72 -2.08 16.84 0.93
N GLU A 73 -2.06 17.82 0.01
CA GLU A 73 -2.82 19.05 0.14
C GLU A 73 -4.30 18.74 0.38
N LYS A 74 -4.85 17.83 -0.43
CA LYS A 74 -6.27 17.49 -0.41
C LYS A 74 -6.71 16.64 0.78
N PHE A 75 -5.93 15.62 1.15
CA PHE A 75 -6.38 14.59 2.11
C PHE A 75 -5.64 14.63 3.45
N ASN A 76 -4.55 15.38 3.53
CA ASN A 76 -3.75 15.54 4.75
C ASN A 76 -3.86 16.99 5.27
N GLY A 77 -4.97 17.69 5.01
CA GLY A 77 -5.21 19.05 5.50
C GLY A 77 -4.06 20.03 5.21
N GLY A 78 -3.49 19.98 4.01
CA GLY A 78 -2.36 20.85 3.62
C GLY A 78 -0.97 20.39 4.07
N HIS A 79 -0.85 19.32 4.87
CA HIS A 79 0.45 18.86 5.36
C HIS A 79 1.08 17.84 4.42
N PHE A 80 2.36 17.99 4.12
CA PHE A 80 3.11 16.97 3.40
C PHE A 80 3.36 15.75 4.30
N LEU A 81 2.95 14.55 3.87
CA LEU A 81 3.26 13.32 4.59
C LEU A 81 4.69 12.87 4.23
N HIS A 82 5.64 13.13 5.12
CA HIS A 82 7.03 12.75 4.89
C HIS A 82 7.22 11.24 4.96
N HIS A 83 7.77 10.67 3.89
CA HIS A 83 8.25 9.29 3.89
C HIS A 83 9.72 9.27 4.32
N VAL A 84 10.02 8.54 5.40
CA VAL A 84 11.36 8.39 5.96
C VAL A 84 11.67 6.89 6.02
N PRO A 85 12.36 6.33 5.01
CA PRO A 85 12.69 4.91 4.95
C PRO A 85 13.57 4.51 6.13
N LYS A 86 13.38 3.28 6.62
CA LYS A 86 14.26 2.66 7.62
C LYS A 86 15.01 1.52 6.97
N ILE A 87 16.23 1.26 7.46
CA ILE A 87 17.06 0.16 6.97
C ILE A 87 16.54 -1.19 7.51
N ASP A 88 16.09 -1.20 8.77
CA ASP A 88 15.61 -2.42 9.42
C ASP A 88 14.16 -2.73 9.03
N ILE A 89 13.93 -3.97 8.60
CA ILE A 89 12.59 -4.52 8.38
C ILE A 89 12.07 -5.05 9.72
N LYS A 90 10.87 -4.60 10.11
CA LYS A 90 10.19 -5.11 11.30
C LYS A 90 9.21 -6.20 10.89
N ASN A 91 9.33 -7.38 11.51
CA ASN A 91 8.30 -8.42 11.48
C ASN A 91 7.69 -8.57 12.89
N ASP A 92 6.92 -7.58 13.31
CA ASP A 92 6.29 -7.50 14.64
C ASP A 92 4.75 -7.54 14.58
N GLY A 93 4.19 -7.92 13.44
CA GLY A 93 2.74 -7.94 13.19
C GLY A 93 2.13 -6.57 12.83
N SER A 94 2.94 -5.51 12.72
CA SER A 94 2.47 -4.17 12.34
C SER A 94 1.74 -4.14 10.99
N VAL A 95 2.14 -4.97 10.04
CA VAL A 95 1.53 -5.03 8.70
C VAL A 95 0.07 -5.45 8.77
N MET A 96 -0.23 -6.55 9.45
CA MET A 96 -1.62 -7.01 9.58
C MET A 96 -2.45 -6.11 10.48
N LYS A 97 -1.85 -5.51 11.53
CA LYS A 97 -2.52 -4.46 12.30
C LYS A 97 -2.89 -3.26 11.41
N THR A 98 -2.02 -2.88 10.48
CA THR A 98 -2.28 -1.80 9.52
C THR A 98 -3.39 -2.17 8.55
N ALA A 99 -3.39 -3.40 8.02
CA ALA A 99 -4.47 -3.89 7.15
C ALA A 99 -5.85 -3.80 7.84
N HIS A 100 -5.94 -4.14 9.12
CA HIS A 100 -7.19 -4.00 9.89
C HIS A 100 -7.63 -2.53 10.03
N ILE A 101 -6.70 -1.59 10.22
CA ILE A 101 -7.01 -0.16 10.31
C ILE A 101 -7.50 0.34 8.94
N VAL A 102 -6.84 -0.06 7.85
CA VAL A 102 -7.27 0.25 6.48
C VAL A 102 -8.69 -0.28 6.20
N THR A 103 -9.02 -1.49 6.65
CA THR A 103 -10.40 -2.01 6.58
C THR A 103 -11.37 -1.21 7.44
N ALA A 104 -10.98 -0.81 8.66
CA ALA A 104 -11.81 -0.01 9.55
C ALA A 104 -12.11 1.39 8.97
N ASP A 105 -11.22 1.93 8.14
CA ASP A 105 -11.41 3.15 7.35
C ASP A 105 -12.32 2.95 6.12
N GLY A 106 -12.82 1.73 5.89
CA GLY A 106 -13.78 1.40 4.83
C GLY A 106 -13.16 0.98 3.50
N TRP A 107 -11.84 0.71 3.45
CA TRP A 107 -11.18 0.22 2.24
C TRP A 107 -11.24 -1.31 2.15
N GLU A 108 -11.40 -1.80 0.92
CA GLU A 108 -11.28 -3.23 0.63
C GLU A 108 -9.80 -3.66 0.64
N ILE A 109 -9.49 -4.68 1.45
CA ILE A 109 -8.15 -5.26 1.54
C ILE A 109 -8.00 -6.40 0.54
N ASP A 110 -6.97 -6.30 -0.29
CA ASP A 110 -6.46 -7.42 -1.06
C ASP A 110 -5.50 -8.23 -0.18
N LEU A 111 -6.05 -9.18 0.60
CA LEU A 111 -5.30 -9.88 1.64
C LEU A 111 -3.98 -10.52 1.14
N PRO A 112 -3.91 -11.16 -0.05
CA PRO A 112 -2.65 -11.64 -0.62
C PRO A 112 -1.55 -10.59 -0.79
N LEU A 113 -1.89 -9.31 -0.94
CA LEU A 113 -0.91 -8.23 -1.02
C LEU A 113 -0.43 -7.78 0.36
N TRP A 114 -1.19 -8.00 1.44
CA TRP A 114 -0.87 -7.59 2.81
C TRP A 114 -0.26 -8.69 3.66
N ALA A 115 -0.75 -9.92 3.52
CA ALA A 115 -0.15 -11.10 4.11
C ALA A 115 1.14 -11.35 3.33
N ASP A 116 2.26 -10.88 3.87
CA ASP A 116 3.59 -10.97 3.26
C ASP A 116 3.82 -12.43 2.83
N ALA A 117 3.65 -12.71 1.53
CA ALA A 117 3.56 -14.09 1.01
C ALA A 117 4.86 -14.89 1.22
N ALA A 118 5.90 -14.24 1.75
CA ALA A 118 7.22 -14.80 2.02
C ALA A 118 7.31 -15.62 3.32
N GLU A 119 6.35 -15.57 4.24
CA GLU A 119 6.33 -16.45 5.44
C GLU A 119 5.24 -17.52 5.43
N CYS A 120 4.51 -17.69 4.32
CA CYS A 120 3.73 -18.90 4.10
C CYS A 120 4.66 -19.99 3.52
N GLY A 121 5.48 -20.58 4.40
CA GLY A 121 6.19 -21.84 4.13
C GLY A 121 5.23 -22.95 3.73
N PRO A 122 5.70 -24.01 3.03
CA PRO A 122 4.88 -24.82 2.14
C PRO A 122 3.62 -25.33 2.83
N CYS A 123 2.46 -25.03 2.23
CA CYS A 123 1.23 -25.76 2.48
C CYS A 123 1.57 -27.25 2.35
N HIS A 124 1.58 -27.96 3.47
CA HIS A 124 1.69 -29.41 3.47
C HIS A 124 0.55 -29.97 2.61
N PRO A 125 0.81 -30.91 1.68
CA PRO A 125 -0.25 -31.57 0.94
C PRO A 125 -1.05 -32.43 1.91
N GLY A 126 -2.38 -32.27 1.93
CA GLY A 126 -3.27 -33.26 2.54
C GLY A 126 -4.30 -32.74 3.54
N ASN A 127 -5.02 -31.66 3.24
CA ASN A 127 -6.40 -31.63 3.72
C ASN A 127 -7.32 -30.85 2.79
N ASP A 128 -8.41 -31.52 2.46
CA ASP A 128 -9.40 -31.08 1.48
C ASP A 128 -10.14 -29.84 1.96
N SER A 129 -10.28 -28.87 1.07
CA SER A 129 -11.23 -27.78 1.23
C SER A 129 -11.79 -27.45 -0.15
N HIS A 130 -12.99 -27.97 -0.40
CA HIS A 130 -14.01 -27.19 -1.08
C HIS A 130 -14.83 -26.45 -0.02
#